data_AF-A0A850KY27-F1
#
_entry.id   AF-A0A850KY27-F1
#
_cell.length_a   1.000
_cell.length_b   1.000
_cell.length_c   1.000
_cell.angle_alpha   90.00
_cell.angle_beta   90.00
_cell.angle_gamma   90.00
#
_symmetry.space_group_name_H-M   'P 1'
#
loop_
_entity.id
_entity.type
_entity.pdbx_description
1 polymer ?
#
loop_
_entity_poly.entity_id
_entity_poly.type
_entity_poly.pdbx_seq_one_letter_code
_entity_poly.pdbx_strand_id
1 'polypeptide(L)'
;MKVKSILVSLALLSSISADANILPEWHGFWQGQCLYDDPNGTPTETIPFTLDIQPVSATEVTWNMHYYRISGDIVKNYTLRVVDEASGHYEIDEHNGIIIDEYLRQNQLMSNFEVNKRNIITASKLDGNQLTYTAYSFGTAPERRFRKEGVTVFSEPALEACSLTR
;
A
#
# COMPACT_ATOMS: atom_id res chain seq x y z
N MET A 1 -8.83 71.15 -1.02
CA MET A 1 -9.14 69.73 -1.34
C MET A 1 -7.82 68.96 -1.42
N LYS A 2 -7.56 68.03 -0.50
CA LYS A 2 -6.36 67.18 -0.50
C LYS A 2 -6.73 65.81 -1.08
N VAL A 3 -6.19 65.46 -2.24
CA VAL A 3 -6.33 64.13 -2.84
C VAL A 3 -5.28 63.22 -2.18
N LYS A 4 -5.73 62.17 -1.48
CA LYS A 4 -4.85 61.12 -0.96
C LYS A 4 -4.66 60.07 -2.04
N SER A 5 -3.45 60.00 -2.59
CA SER A 5 -3.04 58.94 -3.50
C SER A 5 -2.97 57.60 -2.74
N ILE A 6 -3.75 56.62 -3.17
CA ILE A 6 -3.70 55.24 -2.68
C ILE A 6 -2.71 54.48 -3.57
N LEU A 7 -1.57 54.04 -3.01
CA LEU A 7 -0.69 53.07 -3.65
C LEU A 7 -1.33 51.69 -3.51
N VAL A 8 -1.67 51.06 -4.64
CA VAL A 8 -2.04 49.65 -4.71
C VAL A 8 -0.76 48.86 -4.97
N SER A 9 -0.22 48.22 -3.94
CA SER A 9 0.90 47.28 -4.09
C SER A 9 0.38 45.96 -4.65
N LEU A 10 0.76 45.66 -5.90
CA LEU A 10 0.47 44.41 -6.58
C LEU A 10 1.45 43.33 -6.08
N ALA A 11 1.02 42.49 -5.14
CA ALA A 11 1.81 41.35 -4.69
C ALA A 11 1.79 40.26 -5.77
N LEU A 12 2.96 39.97 -6.36
CA LEU A 12 3.14 38.79 -7.21
C LEU A 12 3.04 37.53 -6.33
N LEU A 13 1.97 36.75 -6.51
CA LEU A 13 1.90 35.40 -5.97
C LEU A 13 2.75 34.48 -6.86
N SER A 14 3.90 34.04 -6.34
CA SER A 14 4.66 32.94 -6.91
C SER A 14 3.88 31.66 -6.73
N SER A 15 3.38 31.07 -7.81
CA SER A 15 2.80 29.73 -7.79
C SER A 15 3.94 28.73 -7.56
N ILE A 16 4.04 28.21 -6.33
CA ILE A 16 4.83 27.01 -6.07
C ILE A 16 4.14 25.90 -6.86
N SER A 17 4.73 25.48 -7.99
CA SER A 17 4.35 24.21 -8.59
C SER A 17 4.86 23.14 -7.64
N ALA A 18 3.93 22.49 -6.92
CA ALA A 18 4.26 21.23 -6.29
C ALA A 18 4.64 20.26 -7.43
N ASP A 19 5.82 19.66 -7.35
CA ASP A 19 6.16 18.55 -8.24
C ASP A 19 5.07 17.49 -8.08
N ALA A 20 4.29 17.28 -9.14
CA ALA A 20 3.17 16.35 -9.15
C ALA A 20 3.72 14.92 -9.18
N ASN A 21 4.10 14.43 -8.01
CA ASN A 21 4.46 13.03 -7.82
C ASN A 21 3.28 12.28 -7.23
N ILE A 22 3.05 11.06 -7.69
CA ILE A 22 2.14 10.10 -7.05
C ILE A 22 2.55 9.87 -5.59
N LEU A 23 1.57 9.99 -4.67
CA LEU A 23 1.70 9.66 -3.25
C LEU A 23 2.99 10.19 -2.57
N PRO A 24 3.26 11.51 -2.61
CA PRO A 24 4.54 12.06 -2.17
C PRO A 24 4.79 11.86 -0.67
N GLU A 25 3.74 11.85 0.14
CA GLU A 25 3.82 11.58 1.59
C GLU A 25 4.29 10.16 1.91
N TRP A 26 4.11 9.22 0.97
CA TRP A 26 4.47 7.81 1.13
C TRP A 26 5.90 7.52 0.71
N HIS A 27 6.54 8.42 -0.04
CA HIS A 27 7.92 8.24 -0.47
C HIS A 27 8.83 8.11 0.74
N GLY A 28 9.87 7.29 0.64
CA GLY A 28 10.85 7.08 1.68
C GLY A 28 11.25 5.62 1.86
N PHE A 29 12.26 5.46 2.70
CA PHE A 29 12.67 4.17 3.23
C PHE A 29 11.96 3.94 4.55
N TRP A 30 11.09 2.93 4.60
CA TRP A 30 10.32 2.55 5.77
C TRP A 30 10.91 1.25 6.33
N GLN A 31 11.08 1.19 7.65
CA GLN A 31 11.62 0.00 8.31
C GLN A 31 10.86 -0.33 9.59
N GLY A 32 10.77 -1.62 9.90
CA GLY A 32 10.17 -2.08 11.14
C GLY A 32 10.06 -3.59 11.20
N GLN A 33 8.95 -4.08 11.71
CA GLN A 33 8.73 -5.50 11.97
C GLN A 33 7.39 -5.94 11.37
N CYS A 34 7.35 -7.19 10.89
CA CYS A 34 6.14 -7.87 10.45
C CYS A 34 5.89 -9.10 11.29
N LEU A 35 4.68 -9.20 11.86
CA LEU A 35 4.14 -10.44 12.39
C LEU A 35 3.62 -11.28 11.21
N TYR A 36 4.08 -12.52 11.14
CA TYR A 36 3.54 -13.55 10.28
C TYR A 36 2.87 -14.62 11.14
N ASP A 37 1.60 -14.87 10.86
CA ASP A 37 0.82 -15.89 11.54
C ASP A 37 0.11 -16.77 10.50
N ASP A 38 0.54 -18.02 10.38
CA ASP A 38 -0.10 -19.01 9.50
C ASP A 38 -0.57 -20.20 10.35
N PRO A 39 -1.86 -20.23 10.74
CA PRO A 39 -2.39 -21.25 11.64
C PRO A 39 -2.29 -22.68 11.10
N ASN A 40 -2.00 -22.86 9.81
CA ASN A 40 -1.96 -24.16 9.14
C ASN A 40 -0.55 -24.62 8.71
N GLY A 41 0.51 -23.87 9.00
CA GLY A 41 1.81 -24.20 8.41
C GLY A 41 3.06 -23.69 9.13
N THR A 42 3.19 -22.38 9.31
CA THR A 42 4.43 -21.76 9.79
C THR A 42 4.26 -21.29 11.23
N PRO A 43 5.21 -21.56 12.14
CA PRO A 43 5.18 -20.95 13.46
C PRO A 43 5.04 -19.43 13.34
N THR A 44 4.19 -18.86 14.18
CA THR A 44 4.06 -17.41 14.27
C THR A 44 5.45 -16.80 14.49
N GLU A 45 5.87 -15.92 13.59
CA GLU A 45 7.20 -15.29 13.63
C GLU A 45 7.09 -13.78 13.48
N THR A 46 8.02 -13.05 14.08
CA THR A 46 8.19 -11.61 13.86
C THR A 46 9.52 -11.41 13.17
N ILE A 47 9.50 -10.82 11.98
CA ILE A 47 10.70 -10.63 11.16
C ILE A 47 10.91 -9.14 10.86
N PRO A 48 12.18 -8.69 10.74
CA PRO A 48 12.45 -7.37 10.21
C PRO A 48 11.91 -7.24 8.79
N PHE A 49 11.44 -6.03 8.48
CA PHE A 49 10.85 -5.71 7.18
C PHE A 49 11.19 -4.28 6.76
N THR A 50 11.44 -4.08 5.48
CA THR A 50 11.59 -2.76 4.88
C THR A 50 10.72 -2.59 3.65
N LEU A 51 10.27 -1.36 3.42
CA LEU A 51 9.54 -0.92 2.25
C LEU A 51 10.19 0.36 1.73
N ASP A 52 10.74 0.32 0.52
CA ASP A 52 11.39 1.46 -0.13
C ASP A 52 10.54 1.98 -1.30
N ILE A 53 10.02 3.20 -1.11
CA ILE A 53 9.13 3.88 -2.05
C ILE A 53 9.85 5.13 -2.58
N GLN A 54 10.30 5.07 -3.83
CA GLN A 54 11.04 6.13 -4.49
C GLN A 54 10.32 6.59 -5.76
N PRO A 55 10.31 7.89 -6.07
CA PRO A 55 9.74 8.38 -7.32
C PRO A 55 10.53 7.84 -8.51
N VAL A 56 9.80 7.29 -9.48
CA VAL A 56 10.33 6.88 -10.79
C VAL A 56 9.92 7.90 -11.85
N SER A 57 8.65 8.33 -11.80
CA SER A 57 8.08 9.38 -12.64
C SER A 57 6.91 10.06 -11.93
N ALA A 58 6.24 11.00 -12.59
CA ALA A 58 5.03 11.64 -12.05
C ALA A 58 3.91 10.62 -11.73
N THR A 59 3.88 9.48 -12.44
CA THR A 59 2.81 8.47 -12.35
C THR A 59 3.30 7.14 -11.79
N GLU A 60 4.56 7.02 -11.38
CA GLU A 60 5.14 5.76 -10.93
C GLU A 60 6.11 5.94 -9.76
N VAL A 61 6.05 5.02 -8.80
CA VAL A 61 7.03 4.88 -7.72
C VAL A 61 7.48 3.43 -7.60
N THR A 62 8.67 3.22 -7.05
CA THR A 62 9.08 1.88 -6.59
C THR A 62 8.20 1.43 -5.44
N TRP A 63 8.06 0.13 -5.28
CA TRP A 63 7.40 -0.49 -4.14
C TRP A 63 8.21 -1.71 -3.69
N ASN A 64 9.43 -1.45 -3.24
CA ASN A 64 10.40 -2.51 -2.98
C ASN A 64 10.25 -3.02 -1.55
N MET A 65 9.87 -4.28 -1.40
CA MET A 65 9.67 -4.92 -0.09
C MET A 65 10.80 -5.91 0.19
N HIS A 66 11.37 -5.87 1.40
CA HIS A 66 12.41 -6.81 1.80
C HIS A 66 12.08 -7.42 3.16
N TYR A 67 11.96 -8.74 3.17
CA TYR A 67 11.74 -9.56 4.36
C TYR A 67 13.04 -10.23 4.76
N TYR A 68 13.47 -10.00 6.00
CA TYR A 68 14.71 -10.58 6.53
C TYR A 68 14.38 -11.85 7.33
N ARG A 69 14.40 -13.01 6.69
CA ARG A 69 14.05 -14.30 7.32
C ARG A 69 15.30 -15.14 7.57
N ILE A 70 15.28 -15.94 8.64
CA ILE A 70 16.36 -16.89 8.94
C ILE A 70 16.50 -17.94 7.82
N SER A 71 15.39 -18.33 7.21
CA SER A 71 15.35 -19.28 6.09
C SER A 71 15.87 -18.71 4.76
N GLY A 72 16.11 -17.41 4.69
CA GLY A 72 16.54 -16.70 3.49
C GLY A 72 15.66 -15.48 3.22
N ASP A 73 16.32 -14.39 2.86
CA ASP A 73 15.66 -13.13 2.54
C ASP A 73 14.73 -13.25 1.34
N ILE A 74 13.60 -12.55 1.40
CA ILE A 74 12.66 -12.41 0.29
C ILE A 74 12.64 -10.95 -0.12
N VAL A 75 12.93 -10.70 -1.39
CA VAL A 75 12.89 -9.36 -1.99
C VAL A 75 11.80 -9.33 -3.05
N LYS A 76 10.92 -8.34 -2.98
CA LYS A 76 9.88 -8.06 -3.96
C LYS A 76 10.14 -6.69 -4.57
N ASN A 77 10.58 -6.65 -5.82
CA ASN A 77 10.90 -5.42 -6.54
C ASN A 77 9.70 -5.00 -7.39
N TYR A 78 8.73 -4.33 -6.77
CA TYR A 78 7.49 -3.97 -7.45
C TYR A 78 7.48 -2.49 -7.87
N THR A 79 6.48 -2.11 -8.65
CA THR A 79 6.21 -0.72 -9.02
C THR A 79 4.75 -0.40 -8.78
N LEU A 80 4.46 0.71 -8.11
CA LEU A 80 3.11 1.24 -8.00
C LEU A 80 2.91 2.30 -9.09
N ARG A 81 1.83 2.17 -9.88
CA ARG A 81 1.49 3.09 -10.97
C ARG A 81 0.11 3.72 -10.79
N VAL A 82 -0.05 4.95 -11.28
CA VAL A 82 -1.37 5.58 -11.42
C VAL A 82 -2.13 4.94 -12.58
N VAL A 83 -3.36 4.49 -12.33
CA VAL A 83 -4.31 4.11 -13.39
C VAL A 83 -5.34 5.22 -13.59
N ASP A 84 -5.99 5.63 -12.50
CA ASP A 84 -6.92 6.77 -12.46
C ASP A 84 -6.90 7.41 -11.07
N GLU A 85 -6.16 8.51 -10.94
CA GLU A 85 -6.01 9.24 -9.68
C GLU A 85 -7.35 9.79 -9.16
N ALA A 86 -8.27 10.18 -10.04
CA ALA A 86 -9.56 10.78 -9.64
C ALA A 86 -10.46 9.76 -8.94
N SER A 87 -10.38 8.48 -9.33
CA SER A 87 -11.04 7.38 -8.64
C SER A 87 -10.13 6.69 -7.62
N GLY A 88 -8.92 7.20 -7.38
CA GLY A 88 -7.92 6.61 -6.49
C GLY A 88 -7.53 5.19 -6.89
N HIS A 89 -7.52 4.87 -8.18
CA HIS A 89 -7.17 3.57 -8.74
C HIS A 89 -5.69 3.57 -9.16
N TYR A 90 -4.97 2.61 -8.63
CA TYR A 90 -3.56 2.35 -8.85
C TYR A 90 -3.35 0.88 -9.19
N GLU A 91 -2.15 0.52 -9.60
CA GLU A 91 -1.76 -0.87 -9.79
C GLU A 91 -0.36 -1.14 -9.23
N ILE A 92 -0.16 -2.31 -8.64
CA ILE A 92 1.16 -2.89 -8.35
C ILE A 92 1.54 -3.81 -9.51
N ASP A 93 2.65 -3.52 -10.18
CA ASP A 93 3.30 -4.41 -11.14
C ASP A 93 4.38 -5.23 -10.44
N GLU A 94 4.21 -6.56 -10.41
CA GLU A 94 5.17 -7.48 -9.81
C GLU A 94 6.36 -7.82 -10.72
N HIS A 95 6.38 -7.32 -11.96
CA HIS A 95 7.39 -7.59 -13.00
C HIS A 95 7.53 -9.07 -13.38
N ASN A 96 6.49 -9.85 -13.15
CA ASN A 96 6.42 -11.28 -13.49
C ASN A 96 5.14 -11.63 -14.29
N GLY A 97 4.46 -10.61 -14.82
CA GLY A 97 3.18 -10.74 -15.53
C GLY A 97 1.95 -10.65 -14.63
N ILE A 98 2.13 -10.46 -13.32
CA ILE A 98 1.05 -10.19 -12.36
C ILE A 98 0.94 -8.67 -12.16
N ILE A 99 -0.27 -8.16 -12.41
CA ILE A 99 -0.68 -6.79 -12.09
C ILE A 99 -1.81 -6.87 -11.07
N ILE A 100 -1.70 -6.13 -9.98
CA ILE A 100 -2.67 -6.13 -8.88
C ILE A 100 -3.28 -4.74 -8.76
N ASP A 101 -4.59 -4.64 -8.94
CA ASP A 101 -5.32 -3.38 -8.73
C ASP A 101 -5.31 -2.99 -7.26
N GLU A 102 -5.03 -1.71 -6.99
CA GLU A 102 -5.00 -1.10 -5.68
C GLU A 102 -5.92 0.13 -5.67
N TYR A 103 -6.64 0.34 -4.57
CA TYR A 103 -7.57 1.47 -4.42
C TYR A 103 -7.26 2.27 -3.17
N LEU A 104 -6.96 3.55 -3.35
CA LEU A 104 -6.75 4.50 -2.26
C LEU A 104 -8.10 5.04 -1.77
N ARG A 105 -8.49 4.72 -0.54
CA ARG A 105 -9.70 5.21 0.12
C ARG A 105 -9.36 5.60 1.56
N GLN A 106 -9.78 6.80 1.98
CA GLN A 106 -9.57 7.27 3.36
C GLN A 106 -8.11 7.11 3.84
N ASN A 107 -7.15 7.43 2.96
CA ASN A 107 -5.71 7.29 3.18
C ASN A 107 -5.23 5.85 3.43
N GLN A 108 -5.96 4.86 2.90
CA GLN A 108 -5.60 3.45 2.92
C GLN A 108 -5.59 2.93 1.48
N LEU A 109 -4.46 2.35 1.07
CA LEU A 109 -4.30 1.71 -0.24
C LEU A 109 -4.63 0.23 -0.07
N MET A 110 -5.64 -0.27 -0.79
CA MET A 110 -6.20 -1.60 -0.57
C MET A 110 -6.35 -2.40 -1.87
N SER A 111 -6.05 -3.69 -1.80
CA SER A 111 -6.37 -4.65 -2.86
C SER A 111 -7.15 -5.84 -2.33
N ASN A 112 -7.84 -6.51 -3.25
CA ASN A 112 -8.44 -7.80 -3.05
C ASN A 112 -8.28 -8.62 -4.34
N PHE A 113 -7.47 -9.66 -4.28
CA PHE A 113 -7.14 -10.49 -5.45
C PHE A 113 -7.11 -11.98 -5.09
N GLU A 114 -7.15 -12.83 -6.10
CA GLU A 114 -7.01 -14.27 -5.92
C GLU A 114 -5.72 -14.76 -6.59
N VAL A 115 -4.94 -15.55 -5.85
CA VAL A 115 -3.76 -16.25 -6.38
C VAL A 115 -3.70 -17.64 -5.77
N ASN A 116 -3.47 -18.67 -6.59
CA ASN A 116 -3.34 -20.05 -6.13
C ASN A 116 -4.46 -20.53 -5.20
N LYS A 117 -5.73 -20.21 -5.52
CA LYS A 117 -6.91 -20.55 -4.69
C LYS A 117 -6.88 -19.93 -3.29
N ARG A 118 -6.15 -18.83 -3.11
CA ARG A 118 -6.20 -18.00 -1.92
C ARG A 118 -6.71 -16.63 -2.30
N ASN A 119 -7.68 -16.14 -1.54
CA ASN A 119 -8.10 -14.76 -1.62
C ASN A 119 -7.21 -13.93 -0.68
N ILE A 120 -6.56 -12.91 -1.23
CA ILE A 120 -5.65 -12.03 -0.49
C ILE A 120 -6.26 -10.64 -0.46
N ILE A 121 -6.39 -10.09 0.75
CA ILE A 121 -6.78 -8.71 0.98
C ILE A 121 -5.58 -8.00 1.58
N THR A 122 -5.07 -6.98 0.90
CA THR A 122 -3.98 -6.13 1.38
C THR A 122 -4.53 -4.78 1.80
N ALA A 123 -3.87 -4.18 2.78
CA ALA A 123 -4.10 -2.79 3.09
C ALA A 123 -2.86 -2.12 3.64
N SER A 124 -2.46 -1.00 3.03
CA SER A 124 -1.42 -0.12 3.54
C SER A 124 -2.06 1.17 4.03
N LYS A 125 -1.60 1.71 5.15
CA LYS A 125 -2.06 3.02 5.67
C LYS A 125 -0.88 3.80 6.20
N LEU A 126 -0.83 5.08 5.84
CA LEU A 126 0.12 6.05 6.37
C LEU A 126 -0.56 6.92 7.45
N ASP A 127 0.06 7.07 8.61
CA ASP A 127 -0.37 7.99 9.66
C ASP A 127 0.85 8.72 10.23
N GLY A 128 1.06 9.97 9.77
CA GLY A 128 2.27 10.73 10.08
C GLY A 128 3.53 10.00 9.61
N ASN A 129 4.38 9.62 10.56
CA ASN A 129 5.64 8.88 10.29
C ASN A 129 5.51 7.37 10.52
N GLN A 130 4.30 6.83 10.52
CA GLN A 130 4.03 5.40 10.67
C GLN A 130 3.31 4.86 9.42
N LEU A 131 3.90 3.86 8.78
CA LEU A 131 3.26 3.08 7.72
C LEU A 131 2.89 1.70 8.29
N THR A 132 1.62 1.35 8.19
CA THR A 132 1.12 0.01 8.51
C THR A 132 0.79 -0.73 7.23
N TYR A 133 1.12 -2.01 7.17
CA TYR A 133 0.76 -2.90 6.07
C TYR A 133 0.14 -4.17 6.64
N THR A 134 -0.99 -4.60 6.11
CA THR A 134 -1.60 -5.88 6.44
C THR A 134 -1.89 -6.67 5.18
N ALA A 135 -1.73 -7.99 5.27
CA ALA A 135 -2.25 -8.92 4.27
C ALA A 135 -2.97 -10.07 4.98
N TYR A 136 -4.23 -10.29 4.62
CA TYR A 136 -4.99 -11.46 5.02
C TYR A 136 -5.07 -12.43 3.85
N SER A 137 -4.75 -13.69 4.07
CA SER A 137 -4.83 -14.73 3.04
C SER A 137 -5.78 -15.85 3.44
N PHE A 138 -6.96 -15.85 2.84
CA PHE A 138 -8.01 -16.82 3.10
C PHE A 138 -7.95 -17.98 2.10
N GLY A 139 -8.17 -19.21 2.56
CA GLY A 139 -8.36 -20.36 1.67
C GLY A 139 -9.74 -20.30 1.01
N THR A 140 -9.81 -20.54 -0.30
CA THR A 140 -11.08 -20.47 -1.05
C THR A 140 -12.00 -21.67 -0.83
N ALA A 141 -11.55 -22.71 -0.10
CA ALA A 141 -12.37 -23.87 0.22
C ALA A 141 -13.45 -23.52 1.27
N PRO A 142 -14.72 -23.92 1.06
CA PRO A 142 -15.78 -23.62 2.01
C PRO A 142 -15.59 -24.41 3.31
N GLU A 143 -15.46 -23.71 4.45
CA GLU A 143 -15.28 -24.35 5.76
C GLU A 143 -16.53 -25.05 6.30
N ARG A 144 -17.74 -24.69 5.83
CA ARG A 144 -18.99 -25.29 6.32
C ARG A 144 -19.86 -25.83 5.20
N ARG A 145 -20.41 -27.04 5.42
CA ARG A 145 -21.29 -27.76 4.48
C ARG A 145 -22.74 -27.25 4.43
N PHE A 146 -23.20 -26.46 5.41
CA PHE A 146 -24.56 -25.92 5.44
C PHE A 146 -24.55 -24.40 5.52
N ARG A 147 -25.04 -23.72 4.48
CA ARG A 147 -25.28 -22.26 4.47
C ARG A 147 -26.49 -21.90 3.60
N LYS A 148 -27.01 -20.68 3.82
CA LYS A 148 -27.97 -20.03 2.93
C LYS A 148 -27.33 -19.91 1.55
N GLU A 149 -28.10 -20.23 0.51
CA GLU A 149 -27.69 -20.07 -0.89
C GLU A 149 -27.13 -18.65 -1.14
N GLY A 150 -26.02 -18.59 -1.88
CA GLY A 150 -25.32 -17.33 -2.18
C GLY A 150 -24.31 -16.85 -1.14
N VAL A 151 -24.08 -17.59 -0.04
CA VAL A 151 -23.08 -17.22 0.99
C VAL A 151 -21.88 -18.16 0.97
N THR A 152 -20.73 -17.65 0.54
CA THR A 152 -19.43 -18.34 0.65
C THR A 152 -18.69 -17.84 1.88
N VAL A 153 -18.08 -18.75 2.63
CA VAL A 153 -17.17 -18.41 3.72
C VAL A 153 -15.88 -19.16 3.52
N PHE A 154 -14.80 -18.41 3.56
CA PHE A 154 -13.44 -18.85 3.36
C PHE A 154 -12.83 -19.31 4.68
N SER A 155 -11.76 -20.10 4.58
CA SER A 155 -11.10 -20.66 5.75
C SER A 155 -10.29 -19.65 6.54
N GLU A 156 -9.88 -20.04 7.76
CA GLU A 156 -9.04 -19.22 8.64
C GLU A 156 -7.89 -18.51 7.88
N PRO A 157 -7.74 -17.17 8.05
CA PRO A 157 -6.75 -16.43 7.32
C PRO A 157 -5.34 -16.63 7.90
N ALA A 158 -4.35 -16.77 7.03
CA ALA A 158 -3.01 -16.37 7.41
C ALA A 158 -2.94 -14.83 7.45
N LEU A 159 -2.16 -14.30 8.39
CA LEU A 159 -1.99 -12.86 8.61
C LEU A 159 -0.52 -12.48 8.42
N GLU A 160 -0.31 -11.40 7.68
CA GLU A 160 0.89 -10.57 7.73
C GLU A 160 0.48 -9.20 8.27
N ALA A 161 1.14 -8.72 9.33
CA ALA A 161 0.88 -7.40 9.89
C ALA A 161 2.20 -6.69 10.22
N CYS A 162 2.45 -5.58 9.54
CA CYS A 162 3.69 -4.83 9.61
C CYS A 162 3.45 -3.42 10.16
N SER A 163 4.38 -2.94 10.99
CA SER A 163 4.42 -1.56 11.47
C SER A 163 5.80 -0.99 11.19
N LEU A 164 5.86 0.07 10.40
CA LEU A 164 7.08 0.69 9.89
C LEU A 164 7.14 2.16 10.22
N THR A 165 8.36 2.65 10.36
CA THR A 165 8.67 4.07 10.54
C THR A 165 9.80 4.48 9.61
N ARG A 166 9.79 5.75 9.20
CA ARG A 166 10.87 6.39 8.46
C ARG A 166 11.92 6.97 9.40
#